data_AF-A0AAW9I656-F1
#
_entry.id   AF-A0AAW9I656-F1
#
_cell.length_a   1.000
_cell.length_b   1.000
_cell.length_c   1.000
_cell.angle_alpha   90.00
_cell.angle_beta   90.00
_cell.angle_gamma   90.00
#
_symmetry.space_group_name_H-M   'P 1'
#
loop_
_entity.id
_entity.type
_entity.pdbx_description
1 polymer ?
#
loop_
_entity_poly.entity_id
_entity_poly.type
_entity_poly.pdbx_seq_one_letter_code
_entity_poly.pdbx_strand_id
1 'polypeptide(L)' 'AFFDPAHQFAGCIPGIHEVLRRQGLQQGIWCLNPHETLSPGQSEEIDRVYRDYPHLNDDDFIQEHLERWLAD' A
#
# COMPACT_ATOMS: atom_id res chain seq x y z
N ALA A 1 7.19 5.94 4.06
CA ALA A 1 6.19 4.85 3.97
C ALA A 1 5.73 4.71 2.53
N PHE A 2 4.48 5.03 2.17
CA PHE A 2 3.88 4.64 0.86
C PHE A 2 4.62 5.24 -0.35
N PHE A 3 4.77 6.57 -0.39
CA PHE A 3 5.40 7.26 -1.54
C PHE A 3 6.93 7.26 -1.51
N ASP A 4 7.52 6.68 -0.47
CA ASP A 4 8.97 6.46 -0.36
C ASP A 4 9.91 7.67 -0.60
N PRO A 5 9.66 8.85 0.02
CA PRO A 5 10.55 10.01 -0.15
C PRO A 5 11.98 9.76 0.36
N ALA A 6 12.17 8.82 1.30
CA ALA A 6 13.48 8.46 1.83
C ALA A 6 14.41 7.83 0.78
N HIS A 7 13.85 7.14 -0.22
CA HIS A 7 14.61 6.52 -1.31
C HIS A 7 14.32 7.17 -2.67
N GLN A 8 14.13 8.50 -2.69
CA GLN A 8 13.92 9.26 -3.93
C GLN A 8 12.72 8.75 -4.74
N PHE A 9 11.65 8.32 -4.05
CA PHE A 9 10.41 7.80 -4.64
C PHE A 9 10.57 6.47 -5.40
N ALA A 10 11.71 5.78 -5.27
CA ALA A 10 11.97 4.50 -5.95
C ALA A 10 10.92 3.42 -5.62
N GLY A 11 10.44 3.38 -4.38
CA GLY A 11 9.41 2.45 -3.92
C GLY A 11 7.98 3.00 -4.00
N CYS A 12 7.73 4.11 -4.69
CA CYS A 12 6.43 4.79 -4.66
C CYS A 12 5.28 3.91 -5.20
N ILE A 13 5.43 3.37 -6.41
CA ILE A 13 4.42 2.47 -7.02
C ILE A 13 4.21 1.19 -6.19
N PRO A 14 5.27 0.41 -5.86
CA PRO A 14 5.09 -0.81 -5.06
C PRO A 14 4.59 -0.51 -3.65
N GLY A 15 4.88 0.68 -3.09
CA GLY A 15 4.35 1.14 -1.81
C GLY A 15 2.85 1.41 -1.85
N ILE A 16 2.33 2.00 -2.93
CA ILE A 16 0.89 2.16 -3.14
C ILE A 16 0.23 0.79 -3.35
N HIS A 17 0.83 -0.08 -4.16
CA HIS A 17 0.33 -1.43 -4.38
C HIS A 17 0.27 -2.25 -3.09
N GLU A 18 1.24 -2.09 -2.19
CA GLU A 18 1.21 -2.74 -0.88
C GLU A 18 0.01 -2.29 -0.03
N VAL A 19 -0.33 -0.99 -0.04
CA VAL A 19 -1.55 -0.49 0.62
C VAL A 19 -2.81 -1.07 -0.01
N LEU A 20 -2.92 -1.04 -1.34
CA LEU A 20 -4.07 -1.63 -2.05
C LEU A 20 -4.19 -3.13 -1.80
N ARG A 21 -3.06 -3.83 -1.67
CA ARG A 21 -3.03 -5.25 -1.32
C ARG A 21 -3.54 -5.50 0.10
N ARG A 22 -3.12 -4.69 1.07
CA ARG A 22 -3.64 -4.77 2.46
C ARG A 22 -5.13 -4.50 2.53
N GLN A 23 -5.63 -3.58 1.70
CA GLN A 23 -7.05 -3.25 1.59
C GLN A 23 -7.89 -4.29 0.82
N GLY A 24 -7.26 -5.33 0.27
CA GLY A 24 -7.95 -6.36 -0.51
C GLY A 24 -8.36 -5.95 -1.93
N LEU A 25 -7.96 -4.75 -2.39
CA LEU A 25 -8.20 -4.26 -3.76
C LEU A 25 -7.22 -4.86 -4.77
N GLN A 26 -6.07 -5.36 -4.31
CA GLN A 26 -5.12 -6.13 -5.11
C GLN A 26 -4.72 -7.42 -4.39
N GLN A 27 -4.36 -8.46 -5.15
CA GLN A 27 -3.90 -9.73 -4.58
C GLN A 27 -2.37 -9.77 -4.36
N GLY A 28 -1.63 -8.87 -4.99
CA GLY A 28 -0.17 -8.83 -4.90
C GLY A 28 0.40 -7.49 -5.37
N ILE A 29 1.69 -7.29 -5.12
CA ILE A 29 2.43 -6.11 -5.60
C ILE A 29 2.96 -6.44 -7.00
N TRP A 30 2.23 -6.03 -8.04
CA TRP A 30 2.61 -6.31 -9.42
C TRP A 30 2.87 -5.03 -10.20
N CYS A 31 4.13 -4.66 -10.31
CA CYS A 31 4.60 -3.54 -11.12
C CYS A 31 4.84 -3.98 -12.57
N LEU A 32 4.65 -3.07 -13.53
CA LEU A 32 4.98 -3.32 -14.95
C LEU A 32 6.47 -3.60 -15.13
N ASN A 33 7.32 -2.87 -14.40
CA ASN A 33 8.73 -3.18 -14.28
C ASN A 33 8.93 -4.18 -13.12
N PRO A 34 9.40 -5.41 -13.39
CA PRO A 34 9.59 -6.41 -12.34
C PRO A 34 10.71 -6.05 -11.34
N HIS A 35 11.58 -5.09 -11.67
CA HIS A 35 12.61 -4.59 -10.76
C HIS A 35 12.12 -3.46 -9.86
N GLU A 36 10.93 -2.91 -10.12
CA GLU A 36 10.32 -1.88 -9.30
C GLU A 36 9.62 -2.55 -8.10
N THR A 37 10.35 -2.66 -7.00
CA THR A 37 9.94 -3.35 -5.77
C THR A 37 10.02 -2.40 -4.58
N LEU A 38 9.49 -2.82 -3.43
CA LEU A 38 9.60 -2.02 -2.20
C LEU A 38 11.06 -1.75 -1.87
N SER A 39 11.37 -0.50 -1.51
CA SER A 39 12.69 -0.14 -1.03
C SER A 39 13.01 -0.84 0.29
N PRO A 40 14.30 -1.05 0.61
CA PRO A 40 14.69 -1.61 1.90
C PRO A 40 14.06 -0.86 3.08
N GLY A 41 13.42 -1.58 4.00
CA GLY A 41 12.78 -0.99 5.18
C GLY A 41 11.42 -0.31 4.92
N GLN A 42 10.96 -0.25 3.66
CA GLN A 42 9.73 0.46 3.33
C GLN A 42 8.50 -0.22 3.92
N SER A 43 8.43 -1.56 3.88
CA SER A 43 7.30 -2.31 4.47
C SER A 43 7.17 -2.04 5.97
N GLU A 44 8.29 -1.99 6.68
CA GLU A 44 8.35 -1.72 8.10
C GLU A 44 7.92 -0.27 8.41
N GLU A 45 8.28 0.68 7.54
CA GLU A 45 7.80 2.07 7.65
C GLU A 45 6.30 2.20 7.35
N ILE A 46 5.76 1.38 6.45
CA ILE A 46 4.32 1.27 6.22
C ILE A 46 3.64 0.74 7.50
N ASP A 47 4.13 -0.35 8.08
CA ASP A 47 3.62 -0.91 9.34
C ASP A 47 3.66 0.10 10.49
N ARG A 48 4.77 0.85 10.59
CA ARG A 48 4.94 1.91 11.59
C ARG A 48 3.89 3.01 11.42
N VAL A 49 3.66 3.50 10.19
CA VAL A 49 2.66 4.56 9.94
C VAL A 49 1.25 4.06 10.25
N TYR A 50 0.91 2.82 9.89
CA TYR A 50 -0.37 2.20 10.22
C TYR A 50 -0.62 2.14 11.73
N ARG A 51 0.40 1.77 12.51
CA ARG A 51 0.31 1.69 13.98
C ARG A 51 0.28 3.06 14.64
N ASP A 52 1.18 3.95 14.24
CA ASP A 52 1.41 5.23 14.93
C ASP A 52 0.34 6.27 14.53
N TYR A 53 -0.22 6.14 13.32
CA TYR A 53 -1.21 7.05 12.74
C TYR A 53 -2.37 6.29 12.07
N PRO A 54 -3.15 5.50 12.83
CA PRO A 54 -4.23 4.67 12.27
C PRO A 54 -5.33 5.47 11.58
N HIS A 55 -5.45 6.77 11.87
CA HIS A 55 -6.43 7.70 11.30
C HIS A 55 -5.99 8.34 9.96
N LEU A 56 -4.81 8.01 9.44
CA LEU A 56 -4.28 8.54 8.17
C LEU A 56 -4.42 7.56 6.99
N ASN A 57 -5.10 6.44 7.19
CA ASN A 57 -5.52 5.53 6.13
C ASN A 57 -7.04 5.41 6.16
N ASP A 58 -7.60 4.99 5.03
CA ASP A 58 -9.05 4.84 4.85
C ASP A 58 -9.48 3.36 4.94
N ASP A 59 -8.71 2.49 5.60
CA ASP A 59 -8.92 1.04 5.53
C ASP A 59 -10.32 0.62 6.02
N ASP A 60 -10.84 1.25 7.08
CA ASP A 60 -12.20 0.99 7.58
C ASP A 60 -13.27 1.34 6.53
N PHE A 61 -13.12 2.48 5.83
CA PHE A 61 -14.03 2.91 4.77
C PHE A 61 -13.94 1.99 3.55
N ILE A 62 -12.73 1.60 3.16
CA ILE A 62 -12.52 0.65 2.07
C ILE A 62 -13.16 -0.70 2.42
N GLN A 63 -12.93 -1.20 3.63
CA GLN A 63 -13.49 -2.47 4.09
C GLN A 63 -15.02 -2.47 4.10
N GLU A 64 -15.66 -1.37 4.50
CA GLU A 64 -17.13 -1.23 4.50
C GLU A 64 -17.75 -1.35 3.09
N HIS A 65 -17.00 -0.96 2.05
CA HIS A 65 -17.52 -0.88 0.69
C HIS A 65 -16.91 -1.88 -0.30
N LEU A 66 -15.87 -2.61 0.11
CA LEU A 66 -15.09 -3.49 -0.75
C LEU A 66 -15.96 -4.53 -1.48
N GLU A 67 -16.82 -5.24 -0.74
CA GLU A 67 -17.70 -6.27 -1.33
C GLU A 67 -18.64 -5.70 -2.39
N ARG A 68 -19.17 -4.50 -2.15
CA ARG A 68 -20.06 -3.81 -3.10
C ARG A 68 -19.31 -3.43 -4.38
N TRP A 69 -18.05 -2.97 -4.27
CA TRP A 69 -17.26 -2.55 -5.43
C TRP A 69 -16.74 -3.72 -6.26
N LEU A 70 -16.55 -4.88 -5.64
CA LEU A 70 -16.08 -6.09 -6.32
C LEU A 70 -17.23 -7.01 -6.79
N ALA A 71 -18.48 -6.61 -6.62
CA ALA A 71 -19.63 -7.31 -7.19
C ALA A 71 -19.76 -6.99 -8.69
N ASP A 72 -19.93 -8.02 -9.52
CA ASP A 72 -20.10 -7.93 -10.99
C ASP A 72 -21.38 -7.18 -11.43
#